data_AF-A0A9D3WEX4-F1
#
_entry.id   AF-A0A9D3WEX4-F1
#
_cell.length_a   1.000
_cell.length_b   1.000
_cell.length_c   1.000
_cell.angle_alpha   90.00
_cell.angle_beta   90.00
_cell.angle_gamma   90.00
#
_symmetry.space_group_name_H-M   'P 1'
#
loop_
_entity.id
_entity.type
_entity.pdbx_description
1 polymer ?
#
loop_
_entity_poly.entity_id
_entity_poly.type
_entity_poly.pdbx_seq_one_letter_code
_entity_poly.pdbx_strand_id
1 'polypeptide(L)'
;MTIQGSRAKGQSVMEESSKGKTPSLPETRASRVTFEKPPEEMTKHLRPLYIRAHIDGKPVSRMVRRLSKSEQDLIPSEVSVTSFDGGVSQTKGLISVDLTMGKTTKVSAFLVVDGTAGPVF
;
A
#
# COMPACT_ATOMS: atom_id res chain seq x y z
N MET A 1 -67.36 -32.10 -21.15
CA MET A 1 -67.05 -31.42 -22.43
C MET A 1 -65.70 -30.75 -22.29
N THR A 2 -64.79 -31.18 -23.15
CA THR A 2 -63.38 -30.79 -23.30
C THR A 2 -63.22 -29.33 -23.63
N ILE A 3 -62.25 -28.64 -23.01
CA ILE A 3 -61.41 -27.68 -23.74
C ILE A 3 -59.95 -27.85 -23.27
N GLN A 4 -59.15 -28.41 -24.18
CA GLN A 4 -57.69 -28.33 -24.19
C GLN A 4 -57.28 -26.89 -24.56
N GLY A 5 -56.34 -26.31 -23.81
CA GLY A 5 -55.73 -25.03 -24.13
C GLY A 5 -54.26 -25.21 -24.50
N SER A 6 -53.98 -25.07 -25.79
CA SER A 6 -52.70 -25.28 -26.45
C SER A 6 -51.72 -24.12 -26.27
N ARG A 7 -50.44 -24.49 -26.38
CA ARG A 7 -49.19 -23.73 -26.36
C ARG A 7 -49.08 -22.58 -27.39
N ALA A 8 -48.31 -21.57 -26.96
CA ALA A 8 -47.50 -20.58 -27.69
C ALA A 8 -48.17 -19.36 -28.34
N LYS A 9 -47.80 -18.18 -27.82
CA LYS A 9 -47.06 -17.18 -28.60
C LYS A 9 -46.26 -16.30 -27.64
N GLY A 10 -44.98 -16.10 -27.99
CA GLY A 10 -44.07 -15.26 -27.25
C GLY A 10 -44.52 -13.81 -27.25
N GLN A 11 -44.26 -13.13 -26.15
CA GLN A 11 -44.29 -11.68 -26.09
C GLN A 11 -43.24 -11.20 -25.09
N SER A 12 -42.37 -10.35 -25.64
CA SER A 12 -41.69 -9.22 -25.01
C SER A 12 -41.11 -9.40 -23.61
N VAL A 13 -39.79 -9.48 -23.62
CA VAL A 13 -38.84 -9.01 -22.61
C VAL A 13 -39.30 -7.70 -21.95
N MET A 14 -38.95 -7.58 -20.66
CA MET A 14 -38.98 -6.41 -19.76
C MET A 14 -40.16 -6.37 -18.77
N GLU A 15 -39.97 -6.98 -17.59
CA GLU A 15 -40.30 -6.34 -16.31
C GLU A 15 -39.37 -6.83 -15.19
N GLU A 16 -39.00 -5.86 -14.37
CA GLU A 16 -38.04 -5.82 -13.27
C GLU A 16 -38.67 -6.33 -11.97
N SER A 17 -37.97 -7.16 -11.17
CA SER A 17 -37.88 -6.97 -9.71
C SER A 17 -36.98 -8.01 -9.02
N SER A 18 -35.86 -7.50 -8.52
CA SER A 18 -35.42 -7.60 -7.12
C SER A 18 -35.50 -8.95 -6.41
N LYS A 19 -34.34 -9.60 -6.23
CA LYS A 19 -34.08 -10.33 -4.99
C LYS A 19 -32.62 -10.29 -4.57
N GLY A 20 -32.34 -9.36 -3.65
CA GLY A 20 -31.29 -9.45 -2.63
C GLY A 20 -29.85 -9.60 -3.10
N LYS A 21 -29.24 -8.50 -3.56
CA LYS A 21 -27.78 -8.37 -3.47
C LYS A 21 -27.46 -7.79 -2.10
N THR A 22 -26.92 -8.64 -1.24
CA THR A 22 -26.19 -8.28 -0.02
C THR A 22 -25.42 -6.97 -0.24
N PRO A 23 -25.47 -6.01 0.71
CA PRO A 23 -24.74 -4.76 0.54
C PRO A 23 -23.25 -5.09 0.50
N SER A 24 -22.68 -5.08 -0.69
CA SER A 24 -21.23 -5.10 -0.86
C SER A 24 -20.74 -3.82 -0.21
N LEU A 25 -20.01 -3.97 0.90
CA LEU A 25 -19.25 -2.89 1.49
C LEU A 25 -18.51 -2.15 0.37
N PRO A 26 -18.40 -0.81 0.42
CA PRO A 26 -17.67 -0.07 -0.60
C PRO A 26 -16.27 -0.67 -0.69
N GLU A 27 -15.96 -1.28 -1.85
CA GLU A 27 -14.60 -1.64 -2.22
C GLU A 27 -13.80 -0.35 -2.13
N THR A 28 -13.03 -0.22 -1.05
CA THR A 28 -12.08 0.87 -0.89
C THR A 28 -11.07 0.64 -2.00
N ARG A 29 -11.25 1.33 -3.13
CA ARG A 29 -10.36 1.21 -4.28
C ARG A 29 -8.94 1.41 -3.78
N ALA A 30 -8.12 0.36 -3.87
CA ALA A 30 -6.71 0.44 -3.58
C ALA A 30 -6.11 1.53 -4.48
N SER A 31 -5.76 2.68 -3.90
CA SER A 31 -5.13 3.78 -4.63
C SER A 31 -3.65 3.43 -4.79
N ARG A 32 -3.28 3.02 -6.01
CA ARG A 32 -1.88 2.79 -6.35
C ARG A 32 -1.16 4.14 -6.40
N VAL A 33 -0.24 4.36 -5.47
CA VAL A 33 0.67 5.52 -5.50
C VAL A 33 1.98 5.07 -6.14
N THR A 34 2.30 5.62 -7.30
CA THR A 34 3.55 5.35 -8.01
C THR A 34 4.44 6.58 -7.99
N PHE A 35 5.70 6.40 -7.61
CA PHE A 35 6.73 7.40 -7.85
C PHE A 35 7.23 7.23 -9.28
N GLU A 36 6.96 8.19 -10.15
CA GLU A 36 7.52 8.18 -11.50
C GLU A 36 9.02 8.44 -11.46
N LYS A 37 9.78 7.66 -12.22
CA LYS A 37 11.21 7.90 -12.38
C LYS A 37 11.40 9.24 -13.10
N PRO A 38 12.14 10.20 -12.54
CA PRO A 38 12.37 11.48 -13.20
C PRO A 38 13.14 11.29 -14.51
N PRO A 39 12.91 12.14 -15.53
CA PRO A 39 13.68 12.16 -16.77
C PRO A 39 15.19 12.23 -16.53
N GLU A 40 15.99 11.62 -17.41
CA GLU A 40 17.45 11.53 -17.26
C GLU A 40 18.14 12.90 -17.19
N GLU A 41 17.61 13.91 -17.88
CA GLU A 41 18.14 15.27 -17.79
C GLU A 41 18.00 15.88 -16.39
N MET A 42 16.94 15.51 -15.67
CA MET A 42 16.69 15.92 -14.29
C MET A 42 17.50 15.13 -13.27
N THR A 43 18.10 13.99 -13.63
CA THR A 43 18.92 13.20 -12.69
C THR A 43 20.36 13.68 -12.60
N LYS A 44 20.84 14.43 -13.61
CA LYS A 44 22.26 14.86 -13.74
C LYS A 44 22.79 15.69 -12.57
N HIS A 45 21.92 16.38 -11.84
CA HIS A 45 22.29 17.23 -10.70
C HIS A 45 21.97 16.62 -9.33
N LEU A 46 21.38 15.41 -9.30
CA LEU A 46 21.01 14.74 -8.06
C LEU A 46 22.26 14.24 -7.34
N ARG A 47 22.46 14.70 -6.10
CA ARG A 47 23.49 14.20 -5.19
C ARG A 47 22.81 13.64 -3.94
N PRO A 48 23.30 12.53 -3.36
CA PRO A 48 22.77 12.01 -2.11
C PRO A 48 22.76 13.09 -1.03
N LEU A 49 21.60 13.31 -0.42
CA LEU A 49 21.47 14.21 0.72
C LEU A 49 21.70 13.44 2.01
N TYR A 50 22.77 13.77 2.73
CA TYR A 50 23.04 13.20 4.04
C TYR A 50 22.46 14.10 5.13
N ILE A 51 21.39 13.64 5.77
CA ILE A 51 20.80 14.31 6.93
C ILE A 51 21.18 13.59 8.22
N ARG A 52 21.52 14.39 9.24
CA ARG A 52 21.63 13.88 10.61
C ARG A 52 20.23 13.88 11.22
N ALA A 53 19.76 12.70 11.59
CA ALA A 53 18.48 12.50 12.22
C ALA A 53 18.61 11.69 13.51
N HIS A 54 17.67 11.89 14.43
CA HIS A 54 17.43 11.01 15.55
C HIS A 54 16.07 10.35 15.38
N ILE A 55 15.98 9.07 15.74
CA ILE A 55 14.71 8.35 15.82
C ILE A 55 14.49 7.99 17.29
N ASP A 56 13.36 8.41 17.85
CA ASP A 56 13.02 8.24 19.27
C ASP A 56 14.16 8.73 20.19
N GLY A 57 14.75 9.88 19.83
CA GLY A 57 15.88 10.49 20.55
C GLY A 57 17.24 9.83 20.34
N LYS A 58 17.34 8.71 19.60
CA LYS A 58 18.60 8.00 19.32
C LYS A 58 19.17 8.42 17.97
N PRO A 59 20.48 8.74 17.88
CA PRO A 59 21.09 9.14 16.61
C PRO A 59 21.06 7.99 15.61
N VAL A 60 20.65 8.27 14.38
CA VAL A 60 20.68 7.30 13.28
C VAL A 60 22.11 7.24 12.73
N SER A 61 22.98 6.49 13.38
CA SER A 61 24.35 6.27 12.89
C SER A 61 24.30 5.31 11.69
N ARG A 62 24.28 5.85 10.46
CA ARG A 62 24.24 5.10 9.19
C ARG A 62 23.22 3.94 9.20
N MET A 63 21.98 4.29 8.87
CA MET A 63 20.89 3.38 8.45
C MET A 63 20.57 2.19 9.39
N VAL A 64 19.41 2.28 10.05
CA VAL A 64 18.60 1.17 10.58
C VAL A 64 19.22 0.22 11.61
N ARG A 65 20.08 0.72 12.51
CA ARG A 65 20.44 -0.06 13.71
C ARG A 65 19.34 0.02 14.77
N ARG A 66 18.50 -1.02 14.75
CA ARG A 66 17.54 -1.49 15.77
C ARG A 66 16.73 -0.38 16.44
N LEU A 67 15.54 -0.13 15.91
CA LEU A 67 14.54 0.75 16.52
C LEU A 67 14.08 0.32 17.93
N SER A 68 14.60 -0.77 18.51
CA SER A 68 14.08 -1.38 19.74
C SER A 68 12.57 -1.68 19.65
N LYS A 69 12.07 -1.90 18.43
CA LYS A 69 10.68 -2.21 18.12
C LYS A 69 10.57 -3.64 17.59
N SER A 70 9.46 -4.26 17.89
CA SER A 70 9.10 -5.64 17.58
C SER A 70 8.00 -5.70 16.52
N GLU A 71 7.68 -6.90 16.03
CA GLU A 71 6.56 -7.07 15.10
C GLU A 71 5.21 -6.73 15.74
N GLN A 72 5.10 -6.82 17.08
CA GLN A 72 3.90 -6.44 17.82
C GLN A 72 3.67 -4.92 17.84
N ASP A 73 4.72 -4.13 17.60
CA ASP A 73 4.64 -2.67 17.51
C ASP A 73 4.22 -2.19 16.11
N LEU A 74 4.08 -3.10 15.15
CA LEU A 74 3.70 -2.75 13.78
C LEU A 74 2.19 -2.54 13.70
N ILE A 75 1.82 -1.40 13.13
CA ILE A 75 0.44 -1.13 12.76
C ILE A 75 0.13 -1.95 11.49
N PRO A 76 -0.85 -2.86 11.51
CA PRO A 76 -1.22 -3.66 10.34
C PRO A 76 -1.53 -2.77 9.14
N SER A 77 -1.01 -3.14 7.98
CA SER A 77 -1.19 -2.37 6.75
C SER A 77 -1.28 -3.30 5.54
N GLU A 78 -2.28 -3.09 4.69
CA GLU A 78 -2.44 -3.81 3.42
C GLU A 78 -1.72 -3.07 2.28
N VAL A 79 -0.45 -2.73 2.50
CA VAL A 79 0.38 -2.05 1.51
C VAL A 79 1.38 -3.04 0.91
N SER A 80 1.55 -2.97 -0.41
CA SER A 80 2.64 -3.62 -1.13
C SER A 80 3.60 -2.57 -1.67
N VAL A 81 4.90 -2.85 -1.58
CA VAL A 81 5.94 -1.97 -2.10
C VAL A 81 6.54 -2.64 -3.32
N THR A 82 6.61 -1.91 -4.43
CA THR A 82 7.31 -2.35 -5.63
C THR A 82 8.66 -1.64 -5.69
N SER A 83 9.71 -2.46 -5.73
CA SER A 83 11.10 -2.04 -5.89
C SER A 83 11.40 -1.60 -7.33
N PHE A 84 12.51 -0.90 -7.54
CA PHE A 84 12.93 -0.43 -8.87
C PHE A 84 13.24 -1.57 -9.85
N ASP A 85 13.58 -2.76 -9.37
CA ASP A 85 13.76 -3.97 -10.17
C ASP A 85 12.43 -4.68 -10.51
N GLY A 86 11.30 -4.14 -10.07
CA GLY A 86 9.97 -4.72 -10.26
C GLY A 86 9.60 -5.77 -9.20
N GLY A 87 10.46 -6.09 -8.24
CA GLY A 87 10.16 -6.97 -7.12
C GLY A 87 9.06 -6.38 -6.24
N VAL A 88 8.03 -7.17 -5.94
CA VAL A 88 6.93 -6.77 -5.06
C VAL A 88 7.11 -7.42 -3.69
N SER A 89 7.08 -6.62 -2.64
CA SER A 89 7.12 -7.09 -1.25
C SER A 89 5.87 -6.64 -0.51
N GLN A 90 5.23 -7.59 0.18
CA GLN A 90 4.17 -7.24 1.12
C GLN A 90 4.78 -6.61 2.37
N THR A 91 4.18 -5.52 2.84
CA THR A 91 4.65 -4.85 4.06
C THR A 91 4.24 -5.66 5.28
N LYS A 92 5.12 -5.76 6.27
CA LYS A 92 4.80 -6.32 7.60
C LYS A 92 3.89 -5.38 8.38
N GLY A 93 3.95 -4.09 8.08
CA GLY A 93 3.14 -3.05 8.68
C GLY A 93 3.85 -1.71 8.66
N LEU A 94 3.25 -0.75 9.34
CA LEU A 94 3.76 0.60 9.54
C LEU A 94 4.36 0.75 10.93
N ILE A 95 5.44 1.50 11.04
CA ILE A 95 6.02 1.91 12.31
C ILE A 95 6.07 3.43 12.42
N SER A 96 5.41 3.96 13.44
CA SER A 96 5.42 5.40 13.76
C SER A 96 6.51 5.69 14.77
N VAL A 97 7.34 6.70 14.49
CA VAL A 97 8.45 7.11 15.35
C VAL A 97 8.57 8.64 15.39
N ASP A 98 9.20 9.16 16.42
CA ASP A 98 9.59 10.56 16.46
C ASP A 98 10.88 10.76 15.68
N LEU A 99 10.78 11.41 14.52
CA LEU A 99 11.91 11.75 13.68
C LEU A 99 12.35 13.18 13.98
N THR A 100 13.54 13.33 14.55
CA THR A 100 14.16 14.64 14.81
C THR A 100 15.23 14.92 13.77
N MET A 101 15.07 16.00 13.01
CA MET A 101 16.07 16.53 12.08
C MET A 101 16.49 17.93 12.55
N GLY A 102 17.76 18.08 12.91
CA GLY A 102 18.24 19.31 13.56
C GLY A 102 17.55 19.56 14.90
N LYS A 103 16.73 20.62 14.98
CA LYS A 103 15.96 21.00 16.19
C LYS A 103 14.47 20.69 16.09
N THR A 104 14.03 20.11 14.98
CA THR A 104 12.60 19.88 14.70
C THR A 104 12.30 18.39 14.82
N THR A 105 11.29 18.07 15.63
CA THR A 105 10.75 16.71 15.78
C THR A 105 9.38 16.61 15.12
N LYS A 106 9.17 15.56 14.34
CA LYS A 106 7.88 15.21 13.73
C LYS A 106 7.63 13.72 13.84
N VAL A 107 6.40 13.35 14.17
CA VAL A 107 5.92 11.97 14.06
C VAL A 107 5.97 11.58 12.58
N SER A 108 6.69 10.51 12.26
CA SER A 108 6.85 9.98 10.90
C SER A 108 6.59 8.49 10.88
N ALA A 109 5.94 8.00 9.84
CA ALA A 109 5.66 6.58 9.64
C ALA A 109 6.63 5.97 8.60
N PHE A 110 7.13 4.79 8.89
CA PHE A 110 7.96 4.00 7.98
C PHE A 110 7.27 2.67 7.66
N LEU A 111 7.36 2.25 6.41
CA LEU A 111 6.94 0.91 5.99
C LEU A 111 8.03 -0.09 6.33
N VAL A 112 7.66 -1.19 6.97
CA VAL A 112 8.56 -2.29 7.26
C VAL A 112 8.34 -3.39 6.23
N VAL A 113 9.39 -3.70 5.48
CA VAL A 113 9.43 -4.80 4.51
C VAL A 113 10.58 -5.72 4.88
N ASP A 114 10.46 -7.01 4.59
CA ASP A 114 11.57 -7.93 4.73
C ASP A 114 12.67 -7.57 3.72
N GLY A 115 13.92 -7.53 4.20
CA GLY A 115 15.07 -7.35 3.33
C GLY A 115 15.29 -8.61 2.52
N THR A 116 15.38 -8.49 1.20
CA THR A 116 15.95 -9.56 0.38
C THR A 116 17.46 -9.55 0.61
N ALA A 117 18.04 -10.70 0.97
CA ALA A 117 19.49 -10.86 1.03
C ALA A 117 20.06 -10.87 -0.40
N GLY A 118 20.04 -9.71 -1.08
CA GLY A 118 20.81 -9.47 -2.29
C GLY A 118 22.30 -9.36 -1.95
N PRO A 119 23.21 -9.64 -2.90
CA PRO A 119 24.63 -9.59 -2.63
C PRO A 119 25.04 -8.20 -2.15
N VAL A 120 25.80 -8.18 -1.06
CA VAL A 120 26.48 -6.99 -0.56
C VAL A 120 27.65 -6.73 -1.53
N PHE A 121 27.52 -5.71 -2.37
CA PHE A 121 28.64 -5.20 -3.18
C PHE A 121 29.55 -4.29 -2.34
#